data_AF-C5RA98-F1
#
_entry.id   AF-C5RA98-F1
#
_cell.length_a   1.000
_cell.length_b   1.000
_cell.length_c   1.000
_cell.angle_alpha   90.00
_cell.angle_beta   90.00
_cell.angle_gamma   90.00
#
_symmetry.space_group_name_H-M   'P 1'
#
loop_
_entity.id
_entity.type
_entity.pdbx_description
1 polymer ?
#
loop_
_entity_poly.entity_id
_entity_poly.type
_entity_poly.pdbx_seq_one_letter_code
_entity_poly.pdbx_strand_id
1 'polypeptide(L)' 'MAKPVPKFEIKDKILVTADEAAGLLSVSRSYFDEKVRYDKEFTAMNIERMPNRYSLKRLKEWGG' A
#
# COMPACT_ATOMS: atom_id res chain seq x y z
N MET A 1 0.76 32.21 -3.85
CA MET A 1 -0.42 31.32 -3.73
C MET A 1 0.10 29.94 -3.35
N ALA A 2 -0.09 29.52 -2.09
CA ALA A 2 0.35 28.21 -1.63
C ALA A 2 -0.60 27.14 -2.18
N LYS A 3 -0.06 26.11 -2.84
CA LYS A 3 -0.85 24.96 -3.32
C LYS A 3 -1.50 24.28 -2.10
N PRO A 4 -2.76 23.82 -2.21
CA PRO A 4 -3.42 23.13 -1.10
C PRO A 4 -2.63 21.87 -0.77
N VAL A 5 -2.04 21.84 0.44
CA VAL A 5 -1.42 20.63 0.98
C VAL A 5 -2.56 19.62 1.17
N PRO A 6 -2.48 18.41 0.60
CA PRO A 6 -3.50 17.41 0.81
C PRO A 6 -3.63 17.18 2.32
N LYS A 7 -4.82 17.46 2.88
CA LYS A 7 -5.14 17.09 4.26
C LYS A 7 -5.21 15.57 4.31
N PHE A 8 -4.08 14.93 4.60
CA PHE A 8 -4.06 13.51 4.94
C PHE A 8 -4.81 13.34 6.24
N GLU A 9 -6.04 12.85 6.17
CA GLU A 9 -6.78 12.45 7.36
C GLU A 9 -5.97 11.38 8.09
N ILE A 10 -5.62 11.71 9.33
CA ILE A 10 -4.87 10.95 10.34
C ILE A 10 -5.45 9.53 10.61
N LYS A 11 -6.49 9.09 9.90
CA LYS A 11 -7.10 7.75 9.99
C LYS A 11 -6.46 6.70 9.06
N ASP A 12 -5.61 7.08 8.11
CA ASP A 12 -4.84 6.17 7.21
C ASP A 12 -3.43 5.82 7.77
N LYS A 13 -3.32 5.75 9.09
CA LYS A 13 -2.10 6.14 9.84
C LYS A 13 -0.88 5.21 9.82
N ILE A 14 -0.98 4.00 9.27
CA ILE A 14 0.15 3.06 9.25
C ILE A 14 0.50 2.71 7.81
N LEU A 15 1.61 3.29 7.36
CA LEU A 15 2.25 2.94 6.11
C LEU A 15 3.36 1.93 6.39
N VAL A 16 3.24 0.75 5.81
CA VAL A 16 4.21 -0.33 5.95
C VAL A 16 5.17 -0.35 4.77
N THR A 17 6.35 -0.93 4.98
CA THR A 17 7.31 -1.18 3.91
C THR A 17 6.81 -2.30 3.01
N ALA A 18 7.55 -2.48 1.93
CA ALA A 18 7.26 -3.46 0.91
C ALA A 18 7.54 -4.91 1.40
N ASP A 19 8.48 -5.09 2.33
CA ASP A 19 8.74 -6.36 3.04
C ASP A 19 7.61 -6.70 4.02
N GLU A 20 7.15 -5.71 4.78
CA GLU A 20 6.01 -5.88 5.69
C GLU A 20 4.72 -6.16 4.92
N ALA A 21 4.50 -5.49 3.78
CA ALA A 21 3.37 -5.74 2.90
C ALA A 21 3.36 -7.18 2.35
N ALA A 22 4.51 -7.67 1.89
CA ALA A 22 4.66 -9.06 1.46
C ALA A 22 4.37 -10.05 2.62
N GLY A 23 4.91 -9.76 3.81
CA GLY A 23 4.67 -10.55 5.02
C GLY A 23 3.20 -10.60 5.42
N LEU A 24 2.49 -9.47 5.36
CA LEU A 24 1.06 -9.39 5.66
C LEU A 24 0.20 -10.19 4.68
N LEU A 25 0.62 -10.27 3.42
CA LEU A 25 -0.04 -11.07 2.40
C LEU A 25 0.46 -12.52 2.36
N SER A 26 1.35 -12.92 3.28
CA SER A 26 1.95 -14.26 3.34
C SER A 26 2.60 -14.71 2.01
N VAL A 27 3.19 -13.76 1.28
CA VAL A 27 3.93 -14.02 0.02
C VAL A 27 5.38 -13.61 0.15
N SER A 28 6.23 -14.10 -0.76
CA SER A 28 7.62 -13.64 -0.81
C SER A 28 7.72 -12.19 -1.29
N ARG A 29 8.80 -11.51 -0.90
CA ARG A 29 9.06 -10.13 -1.33
C ARG A 29 9.13 -9.99 -2.84
N SER A 30 9.81 -10.92 -3.51
CA SER A 30 9.93 -10.97 -4.96
C SER A 30 8.57 -11.17 -5.64
N TYR A 31 7.74 -12.09 -5.13
CA TYR A 31 6.39 -12.30 -5.66
C TYR A 31 5.53 -11.05 -5.52
N PHE A 32 5.63 -10.37 -4.36
CA PHE A 32 4.91 -9.13 -4.15
C PHE A 32 5.29 -8.07 -5.20
N ASP A 33 6.58 -7.87 -5.46
CA ASP A 33 7.03 -6.87 -6.44
C ASP A 33 6.66 -7.22 -7.88
N GLU A 34 6.76 -8.49 -8.26
CA GLU A 34 6.51 -8.93 -9.63
C GLU A 34 5.02 -9.07 -9.96
N LYS A 35 4.21 -9.45 -8.98
CA LYS A 35 2.82 -9.86 -9.21
C LYS A 35 1.79 -8.99 -8.50
N VAL A 36 2.06 -8.55 -7.28
CA VAL A 36 1.06 -7.88 -6.44
C VAL A 36 1.11 -6.37 -6.60
N ARG A 37 2.29 -5.77 -6.49
CA ARG A 37 2.48 -4.30 -6.49
C ARG A 37 1.87 -3.61 -7.71
N TYR A 38 1.99 -4.25 -8.87
CA TYR A 38 1.53 -3.72 -10.16
C TYR A 38 0.22 -4.37 -10.63
N ASP A 39 -0.42 -5.18 -9.79
CA ASP A 39 -1.72 -5.73 -10.10
C ASP A 39 -2.76 -4.61 -10.30
N LYS A 40 -3.70 -4.84 -11.22
CA LYS A 40 -4.71 -3.82 -11.58
C LYS A 40 -5.63 -3.49 -10.42
N GLU A 41 -6.06 -4.47 -9.65
CA GLU A 41 -6.97 -4.25 -8.54
C GLU A 41 -6.19 -3.67 -7.34
N PHE A 42 -4.97 -4.13 -7.10
CA PHE A 42 -4.08 -3.57 -6.06
C PHE A 42 -3.80 -2.08 -6.29
N THR A 43 -3.52 -1.70 -7.54
CA THR A 43 -3.30 -0.30 -7.94
C THR A 43 -4.60 0.51 -7.94
N ALA A 44 -5.72 -0.06 -8.38
CA ALA A 44 -7.05 0.59 -8.32
C ALA A 44 -7.50 0.88 -6.89
N MET A 45 -7.19 -0.01 -5.95
CA MET A 45 -7.39 0.21 -4.52
C MET A 45 -6.43 1.25 -3.95
N ASN A 46 -5.48 1.77 -4.72
CA ASN A 46 -4.50 2.77 -4.29
C ASN A 46 -3.86 2.35 -2.94
N ILE A 47 -3.35 1.11 -2.90
CA ILE A 47 -2.75 0.50 -1.70
C ILE A 47 -1.37 1.10 -1.44
N GLU A 48 -0.56 1.28 -2.49
CA GLU A 48 0.68 2.05 -2.44
C GLU A 48 0.35 3.54 -2.37
N ARG A 49 0.59 4.18 -1.22
CA ARG A 49 0.27 5.60 -0.98
C ARG A 49 1.43 6.54 -1.30
N MET A 50 2.65 6.01 -1.15
CA MET A 50 3.89 6.66 -1.53
C MET A 50 4.83 5.58 -2.07
N PRO A 51 5.88 5.95 -2.83
CA PRO A 51 6.83 4.97 -3.33
C PRO A 51 7.34 4.03 -2.22
N ASN A 52 7.09 2.72 -2.37
CA ASN A 52 7.43 1.65 -1.43
C ASN A 52 6.78 1.78 -0.03
N ARG A 53 5.64 2.49 0.07
CA ARG A 53 4.87 2.66 1.31
C ARG A 53 3.41 2.31 1.09
N TYR A 54 2.94 1.29 1.79
CA TYR A 54 1.64 0.67 1.55
C TYR A 54 0.71 0.88 2.73
N SER A 55 -0.57 1.14 2.46
CA SER A 55 -1.58 1.27 3.51
C SER A 55 -1.83 -0.10 4.15
N LEU A 56 -1.52 -0.23 5.44
CA LEU A 56 -1.80 -1.43 6.23
C LEU A 56 -3.27 -1.82 6.15
N LYS A 57 -4.16 -0.83 6.25
CA LYS A 57 -5.61 -1.06 6.21
C LYS A 57 -6.02 -1.70 4.89
N ARG A 58 -5.60 -1.13 3.76
CA ARG A 58 -5.98 -1.63 2.45
C ARG A 58 -5.28 -2.94 2.09
N LEU A 59 -4.08 -3.18 2.59
CA LEU A 59 -3.41 -4.48 2.48
C LEU A 59 -4.22 -5.59 3.17
N LYS A 60 -4.80 -5.31 4.34
CA LYS A 60 -5.69 -6.26 5.01
C LYS A 60 -6.95 -6.50 4.19
N GLU A 61 -7.60 -5.44 3.70
CA GLU A 61 -8.78 -5.55 2.82
C GLU A 61 -8.49 -6.32 1.51
N TRP A 62 -7.26 -6.25 1.00
CA TRP A 62 -6.80 -7.00 -0.17
C TRP A 62 -6.51 -8.48 0.12
N GLY A 63 -5.88 -8.75 1.27
CA GLY A 63 -5.44 -10.09 1.66
C GLY A 63 -6.55 -10.98 2.25
N GLY A 64 -7.64 -10.39 2.75
CA GLY A 64 -8.77 -11.12 3.36
C GLY A 64 -9.56 -10.30 4.38
#